data_AF-A0A2D6E1S6-F1
#
_entry.id   AF-A0A2D6E1S6-F1
#
_cell.length_a   1.000
_cell.length_b   1.000
_cell.length_c   1.000
_cell.angle_alpha   90.00
_cell.angle_beta   90.00
_cell.angle_gamma   90.00
#
_symmetry.space_group_name_H-M   'P 1'
#
loop_
_entity.id
_entity.type
_entity.pdbx_description
1 polymer ?
#
loop_
_entity_poly.entity_id
_entity_poly.type
_entity_poly.pdbx_seq_one_letter_code
_entity_poly.pdbx_strand_id
1 'polypeptide(L)'
;MVDKKSINSNSDNHSEPGAKPGIEGVIIKELKAIPDERGFLMEMVRKDDEIFGEFGQVYITSTKKGVAKAWHFHKNQDDIFVCVRGTALVAMYDTREDSPTKGVAQGIVTNDPTIEGPHLAIKIPRGVMHGYCARDCEEAWIVNTVSQPYNYESPDELRKAWNDASIPFNWPKDITTGG
;
A
#
# COMPACT_ATOMS: atom_id res chain seq x y z
N MET A 1 -20.56 40.04 5.80
CA MET A 1 -21.09 39.17 6.86
C MET A 1 -21.86 38.07 6.16
N VAL A 2 -21.24 36.91 5.97
CA VAL A 2 -21.88 35.72 5.39
C VAL A 2 -21.41 34.53 6.22
N ASP A 3 -22.38 33.78 6.71
CA ASP A 3 -22.30 32.85 7.81
C ASP A 3 -21.37 31.65 7.56
N LYS A 4 -20.50 31.37 8.54
CA LYS A 4 -19.85 30.08 8.71
C LYS A 4 -20.89 29.10 9.27
N LYS A 5 -21.42 28.22 8.43
CA LYS A 5 -22.05 26.98 8.91
C LYS A 5 -21.06 25.83 8.81
N SER A 6 -20.52 25.48 9.97
CA SER A 6 -19.97 24.18 10.27
C SER A 6 -21.08 23.13 10.15
N ILE A 7 -20.92 22.12 9.30
CA ILE A 7 -21.56 20.81 9.49
C ILE A 7 -20.56 19.72 9.09
N ASN A 8 -20.11 19.04 10.13
CA ASN A 8 -19.46 17.74 10.18
C ASN A 8 -20.50 16.65 9.80
N SER A 9 -20.13 15.61 9.06
CA SER A 9 -20.55 14.22 9.36
C SER A 9 -20.09 13.19 8.32
N ASN A 10 -19.47 12.16 8.87
CA ASN A 10 -19.53 10.75 8.50
C ASN A 10 -18.95 10.31 7.15
N SER A 11 -17.66 9.97 7.20
CA SER A 11 -17.14 8.83 6.44
C SER A 11 -17.67 7.54 7.08
N ASP A 12 -18.91 7.17 6.74
CA ASP A 12 -19.44 5.86 7.06
C ASP A 12 -18.66 4.83 6.23
N ASN A 13 -17.74 4.12 6.89
CA ASN A 13 -17.08 2.94 6.37
C ASN A 13 -18.14 1.87 6.10
N HIS A 14 -18.65 1.82 4.87
CA HIS A 14 -19.41 0.68 4.37
C HIS A 14 -18.47 -0.49 4.10
N SER A 15 -17.99 -1.16 5.16
CA SER A 15 -17.45 -2.51 5.03
C SER A 15 -18.63 -3.49 4.94
N GLU A 16 -18.68 -4.27 3.86
CA GLU A 16 -19.68 -5.33 3.69
C GLU A 16 -19.68 -6.32 4.88
N PRO A 17 -20.84 -6.91 5.25
CA PRO A 17 -20.91 -7.88 6.34
C PRO A 17 -20.09 -9.13 5.98
N GLY A 18 -18.94 -9.30 6.65
CA GLY A 18 -18.02 -10.43 6.43
C GLY A 18 -16.58 -10.04 6.09
N ALA A 19 -16.29 -8.75 5.86
CA ALA A 19 -14.93 -8.26 5.73
C ALA A 19 -14.16 -8.48 7.05
N LYS A 20 -13.06 -9.25 7.00
CA LYS A 20 -12.14 -9.34 8.14
C LYS A 20 -11.67 -7.92 8.49
N PRO A 21 -11.51 -7.58 9.79
CA PRO A 21 -10.96 -6.28 10.17
C PRO A 21 -9.60 -6.07 9.48
N GLY A 22 -9.34 -4.84 9.03
CA GLY A 22 -8.06 -4.48 8.42
C GLY A 22 -6.91 -4.71 9.39
N ILE A 23 -5.68 -4.82 8.87
CA ILE A 23 -4.49 -5.02 9.71
C ILE A 23 -4.24 -3.76 10.57
N GLU A 24 -4.01 -3.95 11.86
CA GLU A 24 -3.78 -2.86 12.82
C GLU A 24 -2.59 -2.00 12.39
N GLY A 25 -2.81 -0.68 12.31
CA GLY A 25 -1.78 0.29 11.93
C GLY A 25 -1.56 0.42 10.42
N VAL A 26 -2.17 -0.43 9.59
CA VAL A 26 -2.28 -0.15 8.16
C VAL A 26 -3.27 1.01 7.98
N ILE A 27 -2.83 2.07 7.31
CA ILE A 27 -3.66 3.23 6.99
C ILE A 27 -3.85 3.29 5.49
N ILE A 28 -5.09 3.39 5.05
CA ILE A 28 -5.46 3.53 3.64
C ILE A 28 -6.05 4.91 3.47
N LYS A 29 -5.41 5.73 2.64
CA LYS A 29 -5.90 7.05 2.30
C LYS A 29 -6.22 7.13 0.82
N GLU A 30 -7.43 7.56 0.49
CA GLU A 30 -7.80 7.88 -0.88
C GLU A 30 -7.14 9.20 -1.31
N LEU A 31 -6.48 9.16 -2.46
CA LEU A 31 -5.80 10.28 -3.10
C LEU A 31 -6.72 10.91 -4.15
N LYS A 32 -6.59 12.22 -4.31
CA LYS A 32 -7.36 12.97 -5.30
C LYS A 32 -6.48 13.31 -6.50
N ALA A 33 -6.81 12.73 -7.65
CA ALA A 33 -6.33 13.21 -8.94
C ALA A 33 -7.13 14.47 -9.33
N ILE A 34 -6.42 15.54 -9.69
CA ILE A 34 -6.98 16.82 -10.15
C ILE A 34 -6.62 16.95 -11.63
N PRO A 35 -7.49 16.51 -12.56
CA PRO A 35 -7.23 16.58 -13.99
C PRO A 35 -7.43 17.99 -14.53
N ASP A 36 -6.67 18.33 -15.57
CA ASP A 36 -6.87 19.49 -16.43
C ASP A 36 -6.51 19.15 -17.89
N GLU A 37 -6.60 20.12 -18.81
CA GLU A 37 -6.32 19.92 -20.23
C GLU A 37 -4.85 19.56 -20.55
N ARG A 38 -3.94 19.67 -19.59
CA ARG A 38 -2.50 19.40 -19.72
C ARG A 38 -2.11 18.05 -19.09
N GLY A 39 -2.99 17.45 -18.28
CA GLY A 39 -2.73 16.21 -17.56
C GLY A 39 -3.45 16.16 -16.22
N PHE A 40 -2.73 15.83 -15.14
CA PHE A 40 -3.27 15.82 -13.79
C PHE A 40 -2.22 16.22 -12.74
N LEU A 41 -2.69 16.69 -11.59
CA LEU A 41 -1.93 16.78 -10.35
C LEU A 41 -2.50 15.76 -9.35
N MET A 42 -1.64 14.98 -8.70
CA MET A 42 -2.03 14.14 -7.56
C MET A 42 -0.97 14.25 -6.48
N GLU A 43 -1.36 14.69 -5.29
CA GLU A 43 -0.48 14.75 -4.13
C GLU A 43 -0.37 13.35 -3.51
N MET A 44 0.83 12.76 -3.52
CA MET A 44 1.05 11.40 -3.00
C MET A 44 1.21 11.37 -1.48
N VAL A 45 2.10 12.21 -0.95
CA VAL A 45 2.44 12.29 0.47
C VAL A 45 2.64 13.76 0.84
N ARG A 46 2.03 14.19 1.95
CA ARG A 46 2.25 15.52 2.51
C ARG A 46 2.70 15.40 3.96
N LYS A 47 3.63 16.26 4.39
CA LYS A 47 4.17 16.21 5.75
C LYS A 47 3.15 16.49 6.86
N ASP A 48 2.04 17.13 6.52
CA ASP A 48 0.99 17.57 7.43
C ASP A 48 -0.22 16.61 7.45
N ASP A 49 -0.09 15.48 6.78
CA ASP A 49 -1.11 14.44 6.67
C ASP A 49 -0.94 13.39 7.78
N GLU A 50 -2.03 12.79 8.25
CA GLU A 50 -1.99 11.80 9.33
C GLU A 50 -1.27 10.51 8.91
N ILE A 51 -1.33 10.17 7.63
CA ILE A 51 -0.58 9.03 7.09
C ILE A 51 0.93 9.28 7.14
N PHE A 52 1.38 10.54 7.13
CA PHE A 52 2.80 10.85 7.21
C PHE A 52 3.37 10.51 8.59
N GLY A 53 4.67 10.22 8.63
CA GLY A 53 5.40 9.94 9.84
C GLY A 53 6.76 10.61 9.78
N GLU A 54 7.79 9.80 9.65
CA GLU A 54 9.15 10.27 9.42
C GLU A 54 9.51 10.15 7.94
N PHE A 55 10.57 10.83 7.52
CA PHE A 55 11.12 10.72 6.17
C PHE A 55 12.55 10.20 6.25
N GLY A 56 12.81 9.07 5.58
CA GLY A 56 14.14 8.53 5.37
C GLY A 56 14.54 8.54 3.89
N GLN A 57 13.66 8.02 3.03
CA GLN A 57 13.96 7.85 1.62
C GLN A 57 12.67 7.81 0.78
N VAL A 58 12.80 8.15 -0.50
CA VAL A 58 11.79 7.84 -1.52
C VAL A 58 12.47 7.09 -2.66
N TYR A 59 11.80 6.07 -3.17
CA TYR A 59 12.27 5.32 -4.32
C TYR A 59 11.11 4.84 -5.17
N ILE A 60 11.44 4.35 -6.37
CA ILE A 60 10.48 3.81 -7.31
C ILE A 60 10.81 2.35 -7.60
N THR A 61 9.77 1.55 -7.80
CA THR A 61 9.91 0.13 -8.10
C THR A 61 8.80 -0.31 -9.06
N SER A 62 9.12 -1.17 -10.02
CA SER A 62 8.15 -1.69 -10.99
C SER A 62 8.08 -3.22 -10.95
N THR A 63 6.89 -3.76 -11.17
CA THR A 63 6.65 -5.21 -11.21
C THR A 63 5.85 -5.55 -12.46
N LYS A 64 6.37 -6.46 -13.26
CA LYS A 64 5.74 -6.93 -14.50
C LYS A 64 4.58 -7.88 -14.19
N LYS A 65 3.66 -8.00 -15.14
CA LYS A 65 2.59 -9.01 -15.14
C LYS A 65 3.14 -10.41 -14.89
N GLY A 66 2.40 -11.18 -14.08
CA GLY A 66 2.75 -12.55 -13.73
C GLY A 66 3.84 -12.70 -12.67
N VAL A 67 4.33 -11.59 -12.10
CA VAL A 67 5.35 -11.57 -11.04
C VAL A 67 4.76 -10.97 -9.76
N ALA A 68 4.97 -11.62 -8.62
CA ALA A 68 4.80 -11.01 -7.31
C ALA A 68 6.15 -10.52 -6.77
N LYS A 69 6.23 -9.26 -6.35
CA LYS A 69 7.36 -8.75 -5.57
C LYS A 69 6.99 -8.87 -4.11
N ALA A 70 7.28 -10.02 -3.53
CA ALA A 70 6.82 -10.47 -2.22
C ALA A 70 7.61 -11.72 -1.78
N TRP A 71 7.64 -12.06 -0.51
CA TRP A 71 7.18 -11.27 0.63
C TRP A 71 8.38 -10.62 1.30
N HIS A 72 8.21 -9.39 1.78
CA HIS A 72 9.20 -8.73 2.62
C HIS A 72 8.53 -7.97 3.75
N PHE A 73 9.31 -7.69 4.79
CA PHE A 73 8.97 -6.68 5.78
C PHE A 73 10.21 -6.00 6.29
N HIS A 74 10.00 -4.83 6.87
CA HIS A 74 11.02 -4.05 7.54
C HIS A 74 10.83 -4.09 9.05
N LYS A 75 11.94 -4.21 9.80
CA LYS A 75 11.90 -4.18 11.27
C LYS A 75 11.79 -2.76 11.81
N ASN A 76 12.37 -1.79 11.10
CA ASN A 76 12.58 -0.43 11.60
C ASN A 76 11.87 0.63 10.76
N GLN A 77 11.40 0.26 9.57
CA GLN A 77 10.85 1.16 8.57
C GLN A 77 9.35 0.92 8.36
N ASP A 78 8.63 2.02 8.19
CA ASP A 78 7.26 2.02 7.70
C ASP A 78 7.28 2.48 6.24
N ASP A 79 6.39 1.92 5.42
CA ASP A 79 6.30 2.14 3.98
C ASP A 79 5.01 2.89 3.65
N ILE A 80 5.05 3.76 2.63
CA ILE A 80 3.86 4.39 2.06
C ILE A 80 3.88 4.13 0.56
N PHE A 81 3.08 3.16 0.13
CA PHE A 81 2.96 2.77 -1.27
C PHE A 81 1.94 3.65 -1.98
N VAL A 82 2.33 4.19 -3.14
CA VAL A 82 1.43 4.85 -4.09
C VAL A 82 1.68 4.30 -5.49
N CYS A 83 0.63 3.83 -6.17
CA CYS A 83 0.72 3.43 -7.56
C CYS A 83 0.72 4.66 -8.48
N VAL A 84 1.74 4.75 -9.33
CA VAL A 84 1.92 5.88 -10.27
C VAL A 84 1.85 5.45 -11.74
N ARG A 85 1.75 4.14 -12.02
CA ARG A 85 1.48 3.60 -13.36
C ARG A 85 0.90 2.20 -13.26
N GLY A 86 -0.15 1.93 -14.02
CA GLY A 86 -0.86 0.66 -14.03
C GLY A 86 -1.73 0.48 -12.79
N THR A 87 -2.05 -0.78 -12.51
CA THR A 87 -2.87 -1.19 -11.36
C THR A 87 -2.07 -2.19 -10.53
N ALA A 88 -1.96 -1.94 -9.24
CA ALA A 88 -1.26 -2.81 -8.30
C ALA A 88 -2.27 -3.52 -7.39
N LEU A 89 -2.07 -4.83 -7.19
CA LEU A 89 -2.65 -5.54 -6.05
C LEU A 89 -1.58 -5.60 -4.95
N VAL A 90 -1.75 -4.79 -3.91
CA VAL A 90 -0.92 -4.79 -2.71
C VAL A 90 -1.44 -5.85 -1.75
N ALA A 91 -0.57 -6.77 -1.36
CA ALA A 91 -0.87 -7.84 -0.43
C ALA A 91 -0.12 -7.59 0.88
N MET A 92 -0.80 -7.79 2.00
CA MET A 92 -0.25 -7.62 3.35
C MET A 92 -0.65 -8.78 4.25
N TYR A 93 0.19 -9.11 5.22
CA TYR A 93 -0.04 -10.13 6.21
C TYR A 93 0.58 -9.76 7.56
N ASP A 94 -0.22 -9.79 8.62
CA ASP A 94 0.23 -9.41 9.95
C ASP A 94 0.93 -10.57 10.66
N THR A 95 2.26 -10.48 10.75
CA THR A 95 3.09 -11.47 11.45
C THR A 95 3.46 -11.06 12.88
N ARG A 96 2.97 -9.92 13.37
CA ARG A 96 3.39 -9.39 14.68
C ARG A 96 2.75 -10.21 15.80
N GLU A 97 3.57 -10.81 16.65
CA GLU A 97 3.13 -11.70 17.73
C GLU A 97 2.14 -11.05 18.68
N ASP A 98 2.36 -9.77 19.01
CA ASP A 98 1.56 -9.01 19.97
C ASP A 98 0.38 -8.25 19.33
N SER A 99 0.17 -8.35 18.01
CA SER A 99 -0.91 -7.60 17.36
C SER A 99 -2.28 -8.28 17.50
N PRO A 100 -3.36 -7.56 17.84
CA PRO A 100 -4.73 -8.05 17.78
C PRO A 100 -5.15 -8.55 16.40
N THR A 101 -4.44 -8.17 15.32
CA THR A 101 -4.72 -8.61 13.95
C THR A 101 -3.72 -9.64 13.44
N LYS A 102 -2.91 -10.25 14.32
CA LYS A 102 -1.99 -11.33 13.95
C LYS A 102 -2.71 -12.41 13.13
N GLY A 103 -2.12 -12.78 12.00
CA GLY A 103 -2.67 -13.79 11.10
C GLY A 103 -3.71 -13.27 10.11
N VAL A 104 -4.04 -11.98 10.13
CA VAL A 104 -4.88 -11.35 9.10
C VAL A 104 -4.06 -11.13 7.83
N ALA A 105 -4.55 -11.65 6.71
CA ALA A 105 -4.07 -11.33 5.37
C ALA A 105 -5.07 -10.41 4.67
N GLN A 106 -4.57 -9.39 3.97
CA GLN A 106 -5.37 -8.34 3.33
C GLN A 106 -4.81 -8.05 1.93
N GLY A 107 -5.70 -7.90 0.95
CA GLY A 107 -5.37 -7.46 -0.40
C GLY A 107 -6.07 -6.15 -0.72
N ILE A 108 -5.37 -5.20 -1.33
CA ILE A 108 -5.90 -3.91 -1.74
C ILE A 108 -5.50 -3.65 -3.19
N VAL A 109 -6.47 -3.30 -4.03
CA VAL A 109 -6.20 -2.84 -5.38
C VAL A 109 -6.08 -1.32 -5.38
N THR A 110 -5.05 -0.79 -6.04
CA THR A 110 -4.91 0.64 -6.27
C THR A 110 -4.42 0.92 -7.69
N ASN A 111 -4.87 2.04 -8.24
CA ASN A 111 -4.66 2.44 -9.61
C ASN A 111 -3.79 3.69 -9.71
N ASP A 112 -3.06 3.82 -10.80
CA ASP A 112 -2.50 5.10 -11.21
C ASP A 112 -3.61 6.11 -11.54
N PRO A 113 -3.33 7.43 -11.48
CA PRO A 113 -4.32 8.50 -11.62
C PRO A 113 -5.03 8.59 -12.99
N THR A 114 -4.64 7.79 -13.98
CA THR A 114 -5.27 7.73 -15.32
C THR A 114 -6.29 6.60 -15.47
N ILE A 115 -6.36 5.68 -14.51
CA ILE A 115 -7.27 4.52 -14.53
C ILE A 115 -8.41 4.75 -13.54
N GLU A 116 -9.66 4.55 -13.97
CA GLU A 116 -10.83 4.68 -13.10
C GLU A 116 -10.76 3.71 -11.90
N GLY A 117 -11.04 4.24 -10.71
CA GLY A 117 -11.06 3.48 -9.46
C GLY A 117 -10.21 4.13 -8.36
N PRO A 118 -9.91 3.39 -7.28
CA PRO A 118 -9.23 3.98 -6.12
C PRO A 118 -7.74 4.26 -6.38
N HIS A 119 -7.33 5.51 -6.17
CA HIS A 119 -5.94 5.92 -6.06
C HIS A 119 -5.59 6.03 -4.58
N LEU A 120 -4.65 5.22 -4.09
CA LEU A 120 -4.46 5.06 -2.65
C LEU A 120 -3.01 5.34 -2.27
N ALA A 121 -2.84 6.02 -1.13
CA ALA A 121 -1.65 5.91 -0.32
C ALA A 121 -1.90 4.85 0.76
N ILE A 122 -1.08 3.81 0.75
CA ILE A 122 -1.20 2.67 1.67
C ILE A 122 0.01 2.69 2.59
N LYS A 123 -0.19 3.06 3.85
CA LYS A 123 0.85 2.97 4.87
C LYS A 123 0.88 1.57 5.45
N ILE A 124 2.06 0.97 5.39
CA ILE A 124 2.32 -0.37 5.90
C ILE A 124 3.30 -0.21 7.08
N PRO A 125 2.86 -0.51 8.31
CA PRO A 125 3.73 -0.37 9.46
C PRO A 125 4.79 -1.48 9.47
N ARG A 126 5.95 -1.17 10.06
CA ARG A 126 7.02 -2.14 10.32
C ARG A 126 6.48 -3.43 10.95
N GLY A 127 7.08 -4.55 10.57
CA GLY A 127 6.67 -5.87 11.03
C GLY A 127 5.47 -6.48 10.28
N VAL A 128 4.78 -5.73 9.40
CA VAL A 128 3.76 -6.27 8.50
C VAL A 128 4.41 -6.77 7.21
N MET A 129 4.17 -8.04 6.91
CA MET A 129 4.60 -8.68 5.68
C MET A 129 3.86 -8.08 4.51
N HIS A 130 4.56 -7.70 3.46
CA HIS A 130 3.91 -7.09 2.31
C HIS A 130 4.62 -7.38 0.99
N GLY A 131 3.92 -7.01 -0.07
CA GLY A 131 4.37 -7.11 -1.44
C GLY A 131 3.27 -6.69 -2.40
N TYR A 132 3.55 -6.75 -3.70
CA TYR A 132 2.54 -6.43 -4.71
C TYR A 132 2.80 -7.13 -6.04
N CYS A 133 1.76 -7.20 -6.86
CA CYS A 133 1.86 -7.59 -8.26
C CYS A 133 1.14 -6.59 -9.16
N ALA A 134 1.47 -6.62 -10.46
CA ALA A 134 0.64 -5.96 -11.46
C ALA A 134 -0.71 -6.69 -11.54
N ARG A 135 -1.80 -5.95 -11.69
CA ARG A 135 -3.16 -6.47 -11.82
C ARG A 135 -3.78 -5.88 -13.07
N ASP A 136 -4.30 -6.72 -13.96
CA ASP A 136 -4.99 -6.29 -15.19
C ASP A 136 -4.20 -5.28 -16.07
N CYS A 137 -2.87 -5.28 -15.95
CA CYS A 137 -1.94 -4.44 -16.71
C CYS A 137 -0.61 -5.17 -16.96
N GLU A 138 0.21 -4.66 -17.87
CA GLU A 138 1.50 -5.27 -18.21
C GLU A 138 2.60 -5.00 -17.17
N GLU A 139 2.51 -3.88 -16.45
CA GLU A 139 3.44 -3.51 -15.38
C GLU A 139 2.79 -2.50 -14.43
N ALA A 140 3.06 -2.64 -13.13
CA ALA A 140 2.65 -1.68 -12.11
C ALA A 140 3.86 -1.02 -11.46
N TRP A 141 3.81 0.29 -11.28
CA TRP A 141 4.88 1.10 -10.70
C TRP A 141 4.43 1.70 -9.38
N ILE A 142 5.21 1.45 -8.33
CA ILE A 142 4.99 1.99 -7.00
C ILE A 142 6.08 3.02 -6.70
N VAL A 143 5.68 4.21 -6.27
CA VAL A 143 6.53 5.09 -5.47
C VAL A 143 6.35 4.68 -4.02
N ASN A 144 7.47 4.38 -3.35
CA ASN A 144 7.47 4.09 -1.92
C ASN A 144 8.20 5.21 -1.18
N THR A 145 7.50 5.85 -0.25
CA THR A 145 8.09 6.81 0.69
C THR A 145 8.23 6.12 2.04
N VAL A 146 9.46 6.09 2.55
CA VAL A 146 9.80 5.26 3.70
C VAL A 146 10.36 6.08 4.86
N SER A 147 10.11 5.63 6.09
CA SER A 147 10.48 6.37 7.29
C SER A 147 11.97 6.34 7.63
N GLN A 148 12.73 5.40 7.09
CA GLN A 148 14.16 5.23 7.34
C GLN A 148 14.93 5.01 6.02
N PRO A 149 16.19 5.47 5.89
CA PRO A 149 16.99 5.16 4.72
C PRO A 149 17.45 3.70 4.73
N TYR A 150 17.65 3.12 3.54
CA TYR A 150 18.17 1.76 3.44
C TYR A 150 19.60 1.65 3.99
N ASN A 151 19.83 0.71 4.91
CA ASN A 151 21.16 0.38 5.44
C ASN A 151 21.76 -0.81 4.67
N TYR A 152 22.72 -0.54 3.78
CA TYR A 152 23.39 -1.56 2.98
C TYR A 152 24.29 -2.50 3.81
N GLU A 153 24.83 -2.05 4.93
CA GLU A 153 25.72 -2.85 5.78
C GLU A 153 24.93 -3.80 6.69
N SER A 154 23.74 -3.38 7.11
CA SER A 154 22.84 -4.17 7.95
C SER A 154 21.37 -3.94 7.56
N PRO A 155 20.91 -4.56 6.45
CA PRO A 155 19.53 -4.45 6.00
C PRO A 155 18.54 -4.91 7.08
N ASP A 156 17.45 -4.17 7.26
CA ASP A 156 16.38 -4.54 8.19
C ASP A 156 15.29 -5.38 7.51
N GLU A 157 15.40 -5.57 6.19
CA GLU A 157 14.49 -6.35 5.36
C GLU A 157 14.64 -7.84 5.66
N LEU A 158 13.52 -8.49 5.92
CA LEU A 158 13.41 -9.94 5.99
C LEU A 158 12.45 -10.43 4.92
N ARG A 159 12.83 -11.51 4.23
CA ARG A 159 12.10 -12.04 3.08
C ARG A 159 11.54 -13.44 3.33
N LYS A 160 10.44 -13.72 2.65
CA LYS A 160 9.87 -15.06 2.46
C LYS A 160 9.58 -15.27 0.98
N ALA A 161 9.57 -16.53 0.53
CA ALA A 161 9.20 -16.84 -0.84
C ALA A 161 7.79 -16.31 -1.15
N TRP A 162 7.57 -15.73 -2.32
CA TRP A 162 6.27 -15.14 -2.71
C TRP A 162 5.06 -16.08 -2.53
N ASN A 163 5.30 -17.39 -2.61
CA ASN A 163 4.33 -18.47 -2.45
C ASN A 163 4.50 -19.25 -1.13
N ASP A 164 5.12 -18.66 -0.10
CA ASP A 164 5.29 -19.29 1.21
C ASP A 164 3.92 -19.68 1.81
N ALA A 165 3.73 -20.98 2.00
CA ALA A 165 2.45 -21.56 2.45
C ALA A 165 2.03 -21.15 3.87
N SER A 166 2.93 -20.55 4.66
CA SER A 166 2.59 -19.99 5.97
C SER A 166 1.79 -18.68 5.89
N ILE A 167 1.78 -18.02 4.72
CA ILE A 167 1.04 -16.78 4.50
C ILE A 167 -0.27 -17.12 3.77
N PRO A 168 -1.44 -16.97 4.41
CA PRO A 168 -2.73 -17.38 3.85
C PRO A 168 -3.29 -16.35 2.85
N PHE A 169 -2.46 -15.89 1.91
CA PHE A 169 -2.85 -14.97 0.85
C PHE A 169 -2.75 -15.67 -0.51
N ASN A 170 -3.87 -15.71 -1.23
CA ASN A 170 -3.93 -16.33 -2.56
C ASN A 170 -3.65 -15.27 -3.62
N TRP A 171 -2.47 -15.31 -4.22
CA TRP A 171 -2.18 -14.50 -5.40
C TRP A 171 -3.14 -14.83 -6.55
N PRO A 172 -3.41 -13.86 -7.44
CA PRO A 172 -4.09 -14.14 -8.70
C PRO A 172 -3.42 -15.28 -9.47
N LYS A 173 -4.22 -16.09 -10.17
CA LYS A 173 -3.75 -17.32 -10.84
C LYS A 173 -2.69 -17.08 -11.92
N ASP A 174 -2.65 -15.87 -12.48
CA ASP A 174 -1.68 -15.44 -13.48
C ASP A 174 -0.31 -15.09 -12.89
N ILE A 175 -0.21 -14.95 -11.56
CA ILE A 175 1.08 -14.84 -10.87
C ILE A 175 1.72 -16.21 -10.77
N THR A 176 2.87 -16.36 -11.43
CA THR A 176 3.57 -17.64 -11.58
C THR A 176 5.00 -17.61 -11.05
N THR A 177 5.53 -16.42 -10.80
CA THR A 177 6.89 -16.21 -10.28
C THR A 177 6.91 -15.07 -9.27
N GLY A 178 7.98 -14.95 -8.49
CA GLY A 178 8.16 -13.85 -7.56
C GLY A 178 9.45 -13.90 -6.77
N GLY A 179 9.74 -12.82 -6.03
CA GLY A 179 10.90 -12.68 -5.16
C GLY A 179 10.88 -11.41 -4.31
#